data_AF-A0A7W7S2L4-F1
#
_entry.id   AF-A0A7W7S2L4-F1
#
_cell.length_a   1.000
_cell.length_b   1.000
_cell.length_c   1.000
_cell.angle_alpha   90.00
_cell.angle_beta   90.00
_cell.angle_gamma   90.00
#
_symmetry.space_group_name_H-M   'P 1'
#
loop_
_entity.id
_entity.type
_entity.pdbx_description
1 polymer ?
#
loop_
_entity_poly.entity_id
_entity_poly.type
_entity_poly.pdbx_seq_one_letter_code
_entity_poly.pdbx_strand_id
1 'polypeptide(L)'
;MSAVGGSVSIRMQAERVAAIRSGFLVGVANPKAAVFFAAVLPQFVNRPAGQVPLQMLILGGIFTLIGLIFDSAWSLVASSARVWFGRSPKRLRIVGGAGGLAMIGLGLGVHSRG
;
A
#
# COMPACT_ATOMS: atom_id res chain seq x y z
N MET A 1 -16.85 6.55 -38.38
CA MET A 1 -16.45 7.06 -37.05
C MET A 1 -16.88 6.17 -35.86
N SER A 2 -17.60 5.05 -36.05
CA SER A 2 -18.02 4.17 -34.93
C SER A 2 -16.95 3.17 -34.43
N ALA A 3 -16.02 2.71 -35.29
CA ALA A 3 -15.03 1.70 -34.94
C ALA A 3 -13.92 2.17 -33.97
N VAL A 4 -13.56 3.46 -34.00
CA VAL A 4 -12.52 4.03 -33.13
C VAL A 4 -12.98 4.08 -31.67
N GLY A 5 -14.26 4.41 -31.41
CA GLY A 5 -14.81 4.44 -30.05
C GLY A 5 -14.83 3.07 -29.36
N GLY A 6 -15.05 1.99 -30.11
CA GLY A 6 -14.98 0.62 -29.60
C GLY A 6 -13.57 0.19 -29.20
N SER A 7 -12.55 0.54 -30.00
CA SER A 7 -11.15 0.21 -29.67
C SER A 7 -10.62 0.92 -28.43
N VAL A 8 -11.08 2.16 -28.18
CA VAL A 8 -10.69 2.96 -27.02
C VAL A 8 -11.34 2.42 -25.74
N SER A 9 -12.63 2.05 -25.77
CA SER A 9 -13.31 1.49 -24.59
C SER A 9 -12.73 0.14 -24.16
N ILE A 10 -12.39 -0.72 -25.12
CA ILE A 10 -11.74 -2.03 -24.88
C ILE A 10 -10.37 -1.84 -24.22
N ARG A 11 -9.53 -0.93 -24.74
CA ARG A 11 -8.22 -0.63 -24.13
C ARG A 11 -8.37 -0.09 -22.70
N MET A 12 -9.32 0.82 -22.48
CA MET A 12 -9.53 1.43 -21.16
C MET A 12 -10.02 0.42 -20.11
N GLN A 13 -10.86 -0.54 -20.51
CA GLN A 13 -11.24 -1.67 -19.64
C GLN A 13 -10.05 -2.58 -19.34
N ALA A 14 -9.27 -2.95 -20.36
CA ALA A 14 -8.10 -3.81 -20.19
C ALA A 14 -7.05 -3.17 -19.25
N GLU A 15 -6.78 -1.87 -19.39
CA GLU A 15 -5.86 -1.14 -18.52
C GLU A 15 -6.37 -1.05 -17.07
N ARG A 16 -7.68 -0.84 -16.86
CA ARG A 16 -8.27 -0.87 -15.51
C ARG A 16 -8.14 -2.23 -14.85
N VAL A 17 -8.43 -3.30 -15.58
CA VAL A 17 -8.28 -4.68 -15.07
C VAL A 17 -6.82 -4.99 -14.76
N ALA A 18 -5.89 -4.55 -15.62
CA ALA A 18 -4.46 -4.70 -15.38
C ALA A 18 -4.00 -3.94 -14.12
N ALA A 19 -4.47 -2.71 -13.92
CA ALA A 19 -4.15 -1.92 -12.73
C ALA A 19 -4.67 -2.57 -11.43
N ILE A 20 -5.91 -3.08 -11.44
CA ILE A 20 -6.48 -3.80 -10.30
C ILE A 20 -5.68 -5.08 -10.00
N ARG A 21 -5.33 -5.87 -11.04
CA ARG A 21 -4.53 -7.08 -10.87
C ARG A 21 -3.14 -6.79 -10.36
N SER A 22 -2.46 -5.76 -10.88
CA SER A 22 -1.15 -5.35 -10.41
C SER A 22 -1.20 -4.86 -8.96
N GLY A 23 -2.19 -4.06 -8.59
CA GLY A 23 -2.40 -3.64 -7.19
C GLY A 23 -2.62 -4.83 -6.26
N PHE A 24 -3.45 -5.79 -6.67
CA PHE A 24 -3.68 -7.03 -5.93
C PHE A 24 -2.41 -7.88 -5.80
N LEU A 25 -1.67 -8.08 -6.89
CA LEU A 25 -0.41 -8.84 -6.90
C LEU A 25 0.66 -8.18 -6.03
N VAL A 26 0.79 -6.85 -6.07
CA VAL A 26 1.73 -6.11 -5.20
C VAL A 26 1.31 -6.20 -3.74
N GLY A 27 0.01 -6.13 -3.45
CA GLY A 27 -0.51 -6.31 -2.09
C GLY A 27 -0.25 -7.71 -1.53
N VAL A 28 -0.51 -8.76 -2.33
CA VAL A 28 -0.26 -10.17 -1.95
C VAL A 28 1.23 -10.48 -1.89
N ALA A 29 2.02 -9.95 -2.81
CA ALA A 29 3.46 -10.17 -2.89
C ALA A 29 4.27 -9.26 -1.97
N ASN A 30 3.65 -8.49 -1.07
CA ASN A 30 4.33 -7.61 -0.15
C ASN A 30 5.22 -8.44 0.82
N PRO A 31 6.55 -8.46 0.64
CA PRO A 31 7.41 -9.34 1.42
C PRO A 31 7.45 -8.92 2.89
N LYS A 32 7.18 -7.65 3.20
CA LYS A 32 7.06 -7.15 4.57
C LYS A 32 5.83 -7.73 5.27
N ALA A 33 4.70 -7.81 4.56
CA ALA A 33 3.50 -8.44 5.08
C ALA A 33 3.73 -9.94 5.32
N ALA A 34 4.35 -10.64 4.35
CA ALA A 34 4.69 -12.06 4.48
C ALA A 34 5.64 -12.36 5.65
N VAL A 35 6.69 -11.54 5.83
CA VAL A 35 7.65 -11.69 6.94
C VAL A 35 7.00 -11.37 8.28
N PHE A 36 6.20 -10.29 8.36
CA PHE A 36 5.44 -9.97 9.56
C PHE A 36 4.48 -11.11 9.92
N PHE A 37 3.76 -11.64 8.94
CA PHE A 37 2.88 -12.79 9.13
C PHE A 37 3.59 -14.02 9.64
N ALA A 38 4.70 -14.41 9.00
CA ALA A 38 5.49 -15.56 9.42
C ALA A 38 6.02 -15.41 10.85
N ALA A 39 6.30 -14.18 11.29
CA ALA A 39 6.74 -13.89 12.64
C ALA A 39 5.57 -13.87 13.65
N VAL A 40 4.42 -13.31 13.29
CA VAL A 40 3.36 -12.89 14.22
C VAL A 40 2.23 -13.93 14.31
N LEU A 41 1.80 -14.53 13.19
CA LEU A 41 0.70 -15.53 13.20
C LEU A 41 0.94 -16.75 14.08
N PRO A 42 2.14 -17.38 14.08
CA PRO A 42 2.36 -18.57 14.89
C PRO A 42 2.19 -18.33 16.39
N GLN A 43 2.29 -17.06 16.83
CA GLN A 43 2.17 -16.65 18.22
C GLN A 43 0.71 -16.67 18.71
N PHE A 44 -0.26 -16.48 17.79
CA PHE A 44 -1.69 -16.42 18.11
C PHE A 44 -2.42 -17.75 17.87
N VAL A 45 -1.72 -18.75 17.33
CA VAL A 45 -2.30 -20.07 17.08
C VAL A 45 -2.25 -20.95 18.32
N ASN A 46 -3.41 -21.45 18.72
CA ASN A 46 -3.52 -22.42 19.79
C ASN A 46 -3.33 -23.83 19.23
N ARG A 47 -2.10 -24.34 19.28
CA ARG A 47 -1.73 -25.69 18.80
C ARG A 47 -2.54 -26.82 19.49
N PRO A 48 -2.72 -26.82 20.83
CA PRO A 48 -3.54 -27.84 21.49
C PRO A 48 -5.02 -27.87 21.08
N ALA A 49 -5.60 -26.76 20.62
CA ALA A 49 -7.00 -26.68 20.21
C ALA A 49 -7.30 -27.36 18.85
N GLY A 50 -6.27 -27.77 18.11
CA GLY A 50 -6.41 -28.38 16.77
C GLY A 50 -6.76 -27.37 15.66
N GLN A 51 -6.66 -27.83 14.40
CA GLN A 51 -6.99 -27.05 13.19
C GLN A 51 -6.10 -25.81 12.93
N VAL A 52 -4.79 -25.94 13.15
CA VAL A 52 -3.78 -24.90 12.88
C VAL A 52 -3.89 -24.26 11.47
N PRO A 53 -4.10 -25.01 10.37
CA PRO A 53 -4.21 -24.40 9.04
C PRO A 53 -5.41 -23.45 8.91
N LEU A 54 -6.54 -23.77 9.54
CA LEU A 54 -7.75 -22.93 9.50
C LEU A 54 -7.55 -21.65 10.31
N GLN A 55 -6.95 -21.74 11.49
CA GLN A 55 -6.61 -20.58 12.32
C GLN A 55 -5.65 -19.64 11.57
N MET A 56 -4.64 -20.20 10.91
CA MET A 56 -3.69 -19.47 10.06
C MET A 56 -4.41 -18.76 8.89
N LEU A 57 -5.36 -19.44 8.23
CA LEU A 57 -6.12 -18.87 7.12
C LEU A 57 -7.00 -17.69 7.57
N ILE A 58 -7.69 -17.81 8.70
CA ILE A 58 -8.56 -16.76 9.25
C ILE A 58 -7.73 -15.54 9.66
N LEU A 59 -6.70 -15.75 10.46
CA LEU A 59 -5.83 -14.67 10.93
C LEU A 59 -5.09 -14.00 9.75
N GLY A 60 -4.67 -14.80 8.77
CA GLY A 60 -4.17 -14.35 7.47
C GLY A 60 -5.16 -13.43 6.76
N GLY A 61 -6.40 -13.91 6.57
CA GLY A 61 -7.45 -13.13 5.91
C GLY A 61 -7.74 -11.79 6.61
N ILE A 62 -7.84 -11.78 7.94
CA ILE A 62 -8.10 -10.56 8.73
C ILE A 62 -7.00 -9.53 8.53
N PHE A 63 -5.73 -9.93 8.65
CA PHE A 63 -4.62 -9.01 8.50
C PHE A 63 -4.49 -8.49 7.06
N THR A 64 -4.68 -9.35 6.04
CA THR A 64 -4.71 -8.91 4.64
C THR A 64 -5.81 -7.87 4.41
N LEU A 65 -6.98 -8.07 5.01
CA LEU A 65 -8.10 -7.13 4.91
C LEU A 65 -7.75 -5.78 5.57
N ILE A 66 -7.16 -5.79 6.76
CA ILE A 66 -6.71 -4.58 7.45
C ILE A 66 -5.66 -3.84 6.60
N GLY A 67 -4.65 -4.56 6.10
CA GLY A 67 -3.61 -3.99 5.22
C GLY A 67 -4.23 -3.33 3.98
N LEU A 68 -5.14 -4.03 3.31
CA LEU A 68 -5.82 -3.51 2.13
C LEU A 68 -6.63 -2.24 2.42
N ILE A 69 -7.33 -2.19 3.56
CA ILE A 69 -8.08 -1.00 4.00
C ILE A 69 -7.13 0.18 4.24
N PHE A 70 -6.05 -0.03 4.97
CA PHE A 70 -5.06 1.02 5.28
C PHE A 70 -4.34 1.51 4.02
N ASP A 71 -3.88 0.60 3.15
CA ASP A 71 -3.22 0.94 1.90
C ASP A 71 -4.17 1.69 0.96
N SER A 72 -5.44 1.28 0.89
CA SER A 72 -6.46 1.99 0.10
C SER A 72 -6.75 3.37 0.65
N ALA A 73 -6.91 3.50 1.97
CA ALA A 73 -7.10 4.79 2.62
C ALA A 73 -5.90 5.73 2.35
N TRP A 74 -4.67 5.22 2.48
CA TRP A 74 -3.48 6.00 2.21
C TRP A 74 -3.35 6.38 0.74
N SER A 75 -3.69 5.47 -0.18
CA SER A 75 -3.72 5.74 -1.63
C SER A 75 -4.71 6.87 -1.98
N LEU A 76 -5.90 6.87 -1.37
CA LEU A 76 -6.90 7.92 -1.56
C LEU A 76 -6.42 9.27 -1.00
N VAL A 77 -5.82 9.27 0.20
CA VAL A 77 -5.24 10.47 0.81
C VAL A 77 -4.10 11.02 -0.05
N ALA A 78 -3.18 10.16 -0.49
CA ALA A 78 -2.06 10.54 -1.34
C ALA A 78 -2.51 11.08 -2.70
N SER A 79 -3.54 10.47 -3.29
CA SER A 79 -4.15 10.93 -4.56
C SER A 79 -4.79 12.31 -4.38
N SER A 80 -5.54 12.50 -3.30
CA SER A 80 -6.15 13.78 -2.95
C SER A 80 -5.09 14.86 -2.68
N ALA A 81 -4.03 14.51 -1.96
CA ALA A 81 -2.90 15.39 -1.71
C ALA A 81 -2.19 15.78 -3.02
N ARG A 82 -1.98 14.84 -3.95
CA ARG A 82 -1.38 15.11 -5.26
C ARG A 82 -2.19 16.11 -6.07
N VAL A 83 -3.52 15.97 -6.11
CA VAL A 83 -4.43 16.94 -6.75
C VAL A 83 -4.34 18.31 -6.05
N TRP A 84 -4.30 18.32 -4.72
CA TRP A 84 -4.19 19.54 -3.92
C TRP A 84 -2.86 20.27 -4.13
N PHE A 85 -1.75 19.54 -4.31
CA PHE A 85 -0.43 20.10 -4.62
C PHE A 85 -0.34 20.64 -6.05
N GLY A 86 -0.97 19.97 -7.02
CA GLY A 86 -1.01 20.44 -8.41
C GLY A 86 -1.65 21.81 -8.60
N ARG A 87 -2.43 22.29 -7.61
CA ARG A 87 -3.07 23.61 -7.64
C ARG A 87 -2.14 24.79 -7.30
N SER A 88 -0.97 24.57 -6.70
CA SER A 88 -0.06 25.69 -6.36
C SER A 88 1.42 25.27 -6.23
N PRO A 89 2.33 25.81 -7.05
CA PRO A 89 3.77 25.51 -7.00
C PRO A 89 4.42 25.88 -5.66
N LYS A 90 3.92 26.91 -4.96
CA LYS A 90 4.46 27.37 -3.68
C LYS A 90 4.23 26.33 -2.57
N ARG A 91 3.08 25.66 -2.58
CA ARG A 91 2.72 24.64 -1.57
C ARG A 91 3.53 23.36 -1.74
N LEU A 92 3.84 22.97 -2.97
CA LEU A 92 4.73 21.86 -3.26
C LEU A 92 6.18 22.13 -2.77
N ARG A 93 6.69 23.36 -2.94
CA ARG A 93 8.01 23.75 -2.42
C ARG A 93 8.10 23.71 -0.89
N ILE A 94 7.06 24.17 -0.19
CA ILE A 94 7.03 24.16 1.28
C ILE A 94 7.04 22.73 1.81
N VAL A 95 6.19 21.85 1.27
CA VAL A 95 6.13 20.45 1.70
C VAL A 95 7.40 19.69 1.34
N GLY A 96 7.95 19.91 0.14
CA GLY A 96 9.23 19.32 -0.25
C GLY A 96 10.39 19.78 0.64
N GLY A 97 10.47 21.07 0.96
CA GLY A 97 11.48 21.63 1.85
C GLY A 97 11.38 21.11 3.29
N ALA A 98 10.16 21.03 3.83
CA ALA A 98 9.91 20.47 5.16
C ALA A 98 10.30 18.98 5.24
N GLY A 99 9.96 18.20 4.20
CA GLY A 99 10.35 16.79 4.10
C GLY A 99 11.87 16.61 4.05
N GLY A 100 12.58 17.44 3.28
CA GLY A 100 14.05 17.42 3.22
C GLY A 100 14.71 17.76 4.56
N LEU A 101 14.22 18.78 5.25
CA LEU A 101 14.69 19.16 6.59
C LEU A 101 14.48 18.04 7.62
N ALA A 102 13.32 17.39 7.59
CA ALA A 102 13.03 16.25 8.45
C ALA A 102 13.99 15.08 8.20
N MET A 103 14.29 14.77 6.94
CA MET A 103 15.25 13.71 6.57
C MET A 103 16.68 14.02 7.06
N ILE A 104 17.13 15.28 6.91
CA ILE A 104 18.43 15.72 7.44
C ILE A 104 18.46 15.58 8.96
N GLY A 105 17.43 16.05 9.65
CA GLY A 105 17.33 15.96 11.11
C GLY A 105 17.34 14.51 11.61
N LEU A 106 16.63 13.61 10.95
CA LEU A 106 16.66 12.17 11.27
C LEU A 106 18.05 11.57 11.01
N GLY A 107 18.70 11.89 9.90
CA GLY A 107 20.05 11.42 9.59
C GLY A 107 21.07 11.86 10.63
N LEU A 108 21.02 13.12 11.05
CA LEU A 108 21.88 13.65 12.12
C LEU A 108 21.59 12.98 13.47
N GLY A 109 20.31 12.75 13.79
CA GLY A 109 19.91 12.10 15.04
C GLY A 109 20.27 10.61 15.12
N VAL A 110 20.41 9.93 13.98
CA VAL A 110 20.93 8.55 13.93
C VAL A 110 22.46 8.57 14.02
N HIS A 111 23.13 9.48 13.31
CA HIS A 111 24.58 9.63 13.39
C HIS A 111 25.05 9.98 14.81
N SER A 112 24.30 10.81 15.53
CA SER A 112 24.63 11.20 16.91
C SER A 112 24.43 10.08 17.94
N ARG A 113 23.90 8.91 17.55
CA ARG A 113 23.65 7.74 18.40
C ARG A 113 24.57 6.55 18.07
N GLY A 114 25.49 6.71 17.12
CA GLY A 114 26.48 5.73 16.70
C GLY A 114 27.87 6.01 17.26
#